data_AF-A0A085LTY8-F1
#
_entry.id   AF-A0A085LTY8-F1
#
_cell.length_a   1.000
_cell.length_b   1.000
_cell.length_c   1.000
_cell.angle_alpha   90.00
_cell.angle_beta   90.00
_cell.angle_gamma   90.00
#
_symmetry.space_group_name_H-M   'P 1'
#
loop_
_entity.id
_entity.type
_entity.pdbx_description
1 polymer ?
#
loop_
_entity_poly.entity_id
_entity_poly.type
_entity_poly.pdbx_seq_one_letter_code
_entity_poly.pdbx_strand_id
1 'polypeptide(L)'
;MKIIPVLGRVSRMMETLTTACTKPMLYLRWMDFCQKSCQVESLIIAVVTSMTEWFEVNYVHEQIRRRLWNGVMVRPPPPFAPSLWSVFECMESGFPRTRNNIEAWHRRWKSLLGKVHVGVYQIVEEFRKAQRHVTKEDERLLRGEPCPQGKKEDIRHEERRQNVIRNREGRLNRMDYLRAIAQNSHM
;
A
#
# COMPACT_ATOMS: atom_id res chain seq x y z
N MET A 1 3.24 8.48 19.47
CA MET A 1 2.58 9.29 20.55
C MET A 1 1.79 10.39 19.83
N LYS A 2 0.46 10.44 19.72
CA LYS A 2 -0.60 10.50 20.74
C LYS A 2 -1.96 10.27 20.04
N ILE A 3 -2.50 9.04 20.02
CA ILE A 3 -3.92 8.80 19.62
C ILE A 3 -4.65 7.96 20.68
N ILE A 4 -3.92 7.12 21.41
CA ILE A 4 -4.44 6.32 22.53
C ILE A 4 -4.87 7.14 23.78
N PRO A 5 -4.30 8.32 24.14
CA PRO A 5 -4.73 9.01 25.36
C PRO A 5 -6.05 9.78 25.19
N VAL A 6 -6.68 9.73 24.00
CA VAL A 6 -8.00 10.32 23.74
C VAL A 6 -9.09 9.32 24.12
N LEU A 7 -9.00 8.06 23.70
CA LEU A 7 -9.98 7.02 24.04
C LEU A 7 -10.03 6.72 25.54
N GLY A 8 -8.87 6.65 26.21
CA GLY A 8 -8.80 6.46 27.67
C GLY A 8 -9.21 7.68 28.49
N ARG A 9 -9.25 8.89 27.90
CA ARG A 9 -9.82 10.10 28.50
C ARG A 9 -11.32 10.18 28.27
N VAL A 10 -11.79 9.83 27.09
CA VAL A 10 -13.23 9.76 26.77
C VAL A 10 -13.91 8.70 27.64
N SER A 11 -13.30 7.53 27.84
CA SER A 11 -13.84 6.47 28.71
C SER A 11 -13.91 6.87 30.20
N ARG A 12 -12.90 7.61 30.71
CA ARG A 12 -12.95 8.13 32.09
C ARG A 12 -13.90 9.31 32.26
N MET A 13 -14.02 10.15 31.23
CA MET A 13 -15.01 11.24 31.20
C MET A 13 -16.44 10.68 31.12
N MET A 14 -16.64 9.55 30.44
CA MET A 14 -17.90 8.80 30.36
C MET A 14 -18.33 8.24 31.72
N GLU A 15 -17.43 7.63 32.48
CA GLU A 15 -17.74 7.15 33.83
C GLU A 15 -18.12 8.30 34.77
N THR A 16 -17.46 9.46 34.67
CA THR A 16 -17.80 10.64 35.50
C THR A 16 -19.09 11.35 35.10
N LEU A 17 -19.48 11.30 33.82
CA LEU A 17 -20.70 11.95 33.31
C LEU A 17 -21.96 11.11 33.54
N THR A 18 -21.82 9.79 33.66
CA THR A 18 -22.95 8.90 33.94
C THR A 18 -23.47 9.07 35.38
N THR A 19 -22.58 9.36 36.34
CA THR A 19 -22.94 9.57 37.76
C THR A 19 -23.51 10.97 38.05
N ALA A 20 -23.46 11.90 37.09
CA ALA A 20 -23.89 13.31 37.27
C ALA A 20 -25.09 13.71 36.39
N CYS A 21 -25.86 12.74 35.85
CA CYS A 21 -26.97 13.03 34.94
C CYS A 21 -28.32 13.27 35.65
N THR A 22 -28.59 14.52 35.99
CA THR A 22 -29.96 15.03 36.24
C THR A 22 -30.41 16.06 35.17
N LYS A 23 -29.86 15.98 33.94
CA LYS A 23 -30.23 16.88 32.84
C LYS A 23 -30.57 16.11 31.54
N PRO A 24 -31.86 15.93 31.20
CA PRO A 24 -32.30 15.11 30.06
C PRO A 24 -31.78 15.58 28.69
N MET A 25 -31.48 16.88 28.53
CA MET A 25 -30.94 17.44 27.28
C MET A 25 -29.53 16.96 26.92
N LEU A 26 -28.68 16.64 27.90
CA LEU A 26 -27.33 16.14 27.62
C LEU A 26 -27.33 14.69 27.16
N TYR A 27 -28.29 13.89 27.63
CA TYR A 27 -28.46 12.49 27.24
C TYR A 27 -28.92 12.33 25.79
N LEU A 28 -29.90 13.14 25.35
CA LEU A 28 -30.39 13.13 23.96
C LEU A 28 -29.29 13.52 22.96
N ARG A 29 -28.48 14.54 23.29
CA ARG A 29 -27.35 14.95 22.44
C ARG A 29 -26.25 13.89 22.38
N TRP A 30 -26.07 13.11 23.45
CA TRP A 30 -25.14 11.99 23.50
C TRP A 30 -25.64 10.79 22.68
N MET A 31 -26.92 10.44 22.80
CA MET A 31 -27.55 9.42 21.97
C MET A 31 -27.49 9.77 20.48
N ASP A 32 -27.73 11.03 20.12
CA ASP A 32 -27.58 11.51 18.74
C ASP A 32 -26.15 11.37 18.23
N PHE A 33 -25.15 11.64 19.08
CA PHE A 33 -23.74 11.47 18.73
C PHE A 33 -23.38 10.00 18.54
N CYS A 34 -23.81 9.12 19.45
CA CYS A 34 -23.64 7.67 19.32
C CYS A 34 -24.32 7.13 18.07
N GLN A 35 -25.55 7.56 17.78
CA GLN A 35 -26.30 7.12 16.61
C GLN A 35 -25.63 7.57 15.30
N LYS A 36 -25.13 8.81 15.26
CA LYS A 36 -24.33 9.31 14.13
C LYS A 36 -23.00 8.55 13.99
N SER A 37 -22.32 8.25 15.09
CA SER A 37 -21.08 7.45 15.08
C SER A 37 -21.33 6.04 14.55
N CYS A 38 -22.37 5.36 15.03
CA CYS A 38 -22.77 4.03 14.54
C CYS A 38 -23.18 4.05 13.05
N GLN A 39 -23.88 5.09 12.60
CA GLN A 39 -24.19 5.25 11.17
C GLN A 39 -22.93 5.42 10.32
N VAL A 40 -21.96 6.20 10.79
CA VAL A 40 -20.68 6.37 10.09
C VAL A 40 -19.88 5.06 10.08
N GLU A 41 -19.80 4.35 11.21
CA GLU A 41 -19.10 3.06 11.29
C GLU A 41 -19.72 2.00 10.38
N SER A 42 -21.06 1.89 10.35
CA SER A 42 -21.76 0.93 9.48
C SER A 42 -21.58 1.24 7.99
N LEU A 43 -21.60 2.52 7.59
CA LEU A 43 -21.30 2.93 6.23
C LEU A 43 -19.84 2.64 5.85
N ILE A 44 -18.88 2.91 6.74
CA ILE A 44 -17.46 2.60 6.51
C ILE A 44 -17.28 1.09 6.32
N ILE A 45 -17.88 0.26 7.17
CA ILE A 45 -17.79 -1.20 7.05
C ILE A 45 -18.37 -1.64 5.70
N ALA A 46 -19.56 -1.18 5.32
CA ALA A 46 -20.18 -1.57 4.05
C ALA A 46 -19.31 -1.18 2.83
N VAL A 47 -18.74 0.02 2.83
CA VAL A 47 -17.83 0.48 1.76
C VAL A 47 -16.55 -0.34 1.75
N VAL A 48 -15.94 -0.58 2.91
CA VAL A 48 -14.70 -1.37 3.01
C VAL A 48 -14.95 -2.81 2.56
N THR A 49 -16.07 -3.42 2.93
CA THR A 49 -16.43 -4.78 2.50
C THR A 49 -16.58 -4.86 0.99
N SER A 50 -17.39 -3.97 0.38
CA SER A 50 -17.58 -3.95 -1.08
C SER A 50 -16.27 -3.70 -1.84
N MET A 51 -15.42 -2.81 -1.33
CA MET A 51 -14.10 -2.56 -1.91
C MET A 51 -13.18 -3.77 -1.76
N THR A 52 -13.22 -4.45 -0.62
CA THR A 52 -12.42 -5.65 -0.35
C THR A 52 -12.84 -6.79 -1.27
N GLU A 53 -14.14 -7.04 -1.41
CA GLU A 53 -14.68 -8.03 -2.34
C GLU A 53 -14.28 -7.73 -3.78
N TRP A 54 -14.41 -6.46 -4.22
CA TRP A 54 -13.97 -6.05 -5.54
C TRP A 54 -12.46 -6.28 -5.72
N PHE A 55 -11.63 -5.91 -4.75
CA PHE A 55 -10.18 -6.11 -4.80
C PHE A 55 -9.82 -7.59 -4.86
N GLU A 56 -10.47 -8.41 -4.03
CA GLU A 56 -10.27 -9.85 -4.01
C GLU A 56 -10.64 -10.51 -5.33
N VAL A 57 -11.68 -10.04 -6.02
CA VAL A 57 -12.14 -10.59 -7.32
C VAL A 57 -11.28 -10.14 -8.51
N ASN A 58 -10.58 -9.01 -8.39
CA ASN A 58 -9.81 -8.44 -9.49
C ASN A 58 -8.29 -8.67 -9.38
N TYR A 59 -7.75 -8.73 -8.16
CA TYR A 59 -6.30 -8.74 -7.93
C TYR A 59 -5.81 -9.99 -7.21
N VAL A 60 -6.57 -10.50 -6.24
CA VAL A 60 -6.14 -11.66 -5.41
C VAL A 60 -6.60 -12.99 -6.02
N HIS A 61 -7.86 -13.02 -6.46
CA HIS A 61 -8.53 -14.14 -7.11
C HIS A 61 -9.04 -13.67 -8.49
N GLU A 62 -9.27 -14.58 -9.44
CA GLU A 62 -10.00 -14.24 -10.69
C GLU A 62 -11.52 -14.45 -10.56
N GLN A 63 -12.28 -13.82 -11.47
CA GLN A 63 -13.70 -14.11 -11.71
C GLN A 63 -13.93 -15.60 -12.00
N ILE A 64 -15.01 -16.16 -11.44
CA ILE A 64 -15.41 -17.55 -11.69
C ILE A 64 -15.78 -17.70 -13.17
N ARG A 65 -14.89 -18.28 -13.97
CA ARG A 65 -15.10 -18.46 -15.41
C ARG A 65 -15.80 -19.76 -15.79
N ARG A 66 -15.75 -20.81 -14.95
CA ARG A 66 -16.36 -22.10 -15.23
C ARG A 66 -16.94 -22.76 -13.99
N ARG A 67 -18.22 -23.15 -14.08
CA ARG A 67 -18.87 -24.06 -13.15
C ARG A 67 -18.78 -25.45 -13.75
N LEU A 68 -18.05 -26.36 -13.11
CA LEU A 68 -18.06 -27.76 -13.54
C LEU A 68 -19.44 -28.38 -13.26
N TRP A 69 -19.82 -29.41 -14.01
CA TRP A 69 -21.12 -30.09 -13.89
C TRP A 69 -21.37 -30.64 -12.47
N ASN A 70 -20.31 -30.95 -11.73
CA ASN A 70 -20.35 -31.42 -10.34
C ASN A 70 -20.45 -30.29 -9.29
N GLY A 71 -20.65 -29.04 -9.71
CA GLY A 71 -20.75 -27.89 -8.81
C GLY A 71 -19.40 -27.36 -8.29
N VAL A 72 -18.28 -27.98 -8.65
CA VAL A 72 -16.94 -27.51 -8.27
C VAL A 72 -16.58 -26.25 -9.04
N MET A 73 -16.23 -25.20 -8.30
CA MET A 73 -15.76 -23.93 -8.86
C MET A 73 -14.24 -24.00 -9.08
N VAL A 74 -13.79 -23.90 -10.34
CA VAL A 74 -12.36 -23.82 -10.67
C VAL A 74 -12.00 -22.38 -10.95
N ARG A 75 -11.02 -21.85 -10.21
CA ARG A 75 -10.44 -20.53 -10.43
C ARG A 75 -9.07 -20.70 -11.11
N PRO A 76 -8.86 -20.14 -12.31
CA PRO A 76 -7.51 -20.07 -12.88
C PRO A 76 -6.61 -19.16 -12.01
N PRO A 77 -5.27 -19.35 -12.06
CA PRO A 77 -4.34 -18.45 -11.37
C PRO A 77 -4.48 -17.02 -11.92
N PRO A 78 -4.23 -15.98 -11.10
CA PRO A 78 -4.35 -14.58 -11.52
C PRO A 78 -3.44 -14.28 -12.72
N PRO A 79 -3.80 -13.33 -13.59
CA PRO A 79 -3.04 -13.04 -14.80
C PRO A 79 -1.69 -12.39 -14.46
N PHE A 80 -1.61 -11.77 -13.28
CA PHE A 80 -0.40 -11.25 -12.69
C PHE A 80 -0.24 -11.85 -11.30
N ALA A 81 0.84 -12.59 -11.10
CA ALA A 81 1.18 -13.14 -9.79
C ALA A 81 1.30 -12.01 -8.75
N PRO A 82 0.88 -12.24 -7.49
CA PRO A 82 1.08 -11.31 -6.39
C PRO A 82 2.51 -10.75 -6.30
N SER A 83 3.52 -11.55 -6.61
CA SER A 83 4.93 -11.14 -6.64
C SER A 83 5.25 -9.97 -7.58
N LEU A 84 4.38 -9.69 -8.56
CA LEU A 84 4.54 -8.57 -9.49
C LEU A 84 3.90 -7.27 -9.01
N TRP A 85 2.91 -7.33 -8.11
CA TRP A 85 2.11 -6.15 -7.72
C TRP A 85 2.00 -5.93 -6.21
N SER A 86 2.25 -6.96 -5.40
CA SER A 86 2.24 -6.91 -3.94
C SER A 86 3.41 -6.08 -3.46
N VAL A 87 3.10 -4.90 -2.93
CA VAL A 87 4.10 -4.03 -2.29
C VAL A 87 4.79 -4.76 -1.13
N PHE A 88 4.07 -5.64 -0.43
CA PHE A 88 4.63 -6.46 0.64
C PHE A 88 5.71 -7.41 0.11
N GLU A 89 5.43 -8.18 -0.94
CA GLU A 89 6.39 -9.14 -1.51
C GLU A 89 7.58 -8.43 -2.17
N CYS A 90 7.35 -7.28 -2.81
CA CYS A 90 8.43 -6.44 -3.31
C CYS A 90 9.36 -6.00 -2.16
N MET A 91 8.78 -5.53 -1.06
CA MET A 91 9.58 -5.12 0.10
C MET A 91 10.30 -6.30 0.73
N GLU A 92 9.64 -7.44 0.92
CA GLU A 92 10.26 -8.66 1.46
C GLU A 92 11.46 -9.12 0.61
N SER A 93 11.35 -8.99 -0.72
CA SER A 93 12.43 -9.31 -1.67
C SER A 93 13.49 -8.20 -1.82
N GLY A 94 13.35 -7.07 -1.10
CA GLY A 94 14.26 -5.93 -1.18
C GLY A 94 14.12 -5.09 -2.46
N PHE A 95 13.06 -5.30 -3.25
CA PHE A 95 12.76 -4.49 -4.42
C PHE A 95 12.23 -3.10 -4.04
N PRO A 96 12.47 -2.08 -4.87
CA PRO A 96 11.95 -0.74 -4.63
C PRO A 96 10.42 -0.74 -4.61
N ARG A 97 9.84 -0.17 -3.55
CA ARG A 97 8.38 -0.01 -3.38
C ARG A 97 7.75 0.85 -4.48
N THR A 98 8.44 1.92 -4.88
CA THR A 98 7.92 2.88 -5.85
C THR A 98 8.35 2.51 -7.27
N ARG A 99 7.44 2.73 -8.22
CA ARG A 99 7.73 2.56 -9.65
C ARG A 99 8.41 3.78 -10.27
N ASN A 100 8.97 4.67 -9.45
CA ASN A 100 9.56 5.95 -9.88
C ASN A 100 10.58 5.78 -11.01
N ASN A 101 11.40 4.71 -10.97
CA ASN A 101 12.38 4.42 -12.00
C ASN A 101 11.73 4.06 -13.35
N ILE A 102 10.69 3.21 -13.31
CA ILE A 102 9.92 2.82 -14.50
C ILE A 102 9.16 4.04 -15.02
N GLU A 103 8.52 4.82 -14.15
CA GLU A 103 7.82 6.04 -14.53
C GLU A 103 8.75 7.10 -15.12
N ALA A 104 9.96 7.26 -14.58
CA ALA A 104 10.97 8.15 -15.13
C ALA A 104 11.43 7.69 -16.51
N TRP A 105 11.64 6.38 -16.68
CA TRP A 105 11.96 5.78 -17.98
C TRP A 105 10.81 5.99 -18.98
N HIS A 106 9.57 5.70 -18.60
CA HIS A 106 8.37 5.93 -19.42
C HIS A 106 8.22 7.41 -19.79
N ARG A 107 8.43 8.34 -18.85
CA ARG A 107 8.36 9.79 -19.10
C ARG A 107 9.43 10.24 -20.10
N ARG A 108 10.66 9.75 -19.95
CA ARG A 108 11.74 9.99 -20.92
C ARG A 108 11.34 9.47 -22.31
N TRP A 109 10.83 8.25 -22.39
CA TRP A 109 10.36 7.66 -23.65
C TRP A 109 9.21 8.42 -24.27
N LYS A 110 8.23 8.84 -23.48
CA LYS A 110 7.11 9.67 -23.94
C LYS A 110 7.60 11.00 -24.49
N SER A 111 8.61 11.62 -23.87
CA SER A 111 9.22 12.85 -24.39
C SER A 111 9.97 12.62 -25.70
N LEU A 112 10.62 11.47 -25.86
CA LEU A 112 11.36 11.11 -27.07
C LEU A 112 10.44 10.75 -28.25
N LEU A 113 9.42 9.92 -27.99
CA LEU A 113 8.44 9.45 -28.99
C LEU A 113 7.28 10.43 -29.22
N GLY A 114 7.05 11.37 -28.30
CA GLY A 114 5.97 12.34 -28.38
C GLY A 114 6.24 13.50 -29.34
N LYS A 115 7.32 13.47 -30.13
CA LYS A 115 7.58 14.45 -31.18
C LYS A 115 6.75 14.12 -32.41
N VAL A 116 6.26 15.15 -33.11
CA VAL A 116 5.31 15.03 -34.24
C VAL A 116 5.82 14.07 -35.34
N HIS A 117 7.13 14.04 -35.58
CA HIS A 117 7.76 13.07 -36.48
C HIS A 117 9.07 12.58 -35.87
N VAL A 118 9.10 11.36 -35.34
CA VAL A 118 10.33 10.68 -34.92
C VAL A 118 10.74 9.71 -36.00
N GLY A 119 11.96 9.86 -36.53
CA GLY A 119 12.49 8.92 -37.52
C GLY A 119 12.80 7.57 -36.90
N VAL A 120 12.58 6.47 -37.64
CA VAL A 120 12.90 5.09 -37.18
C VAL A 120 14.34 4.99 -36.68
N TYR A 121 15.29 5.61 -37.38
CA TYR A 121 16.69 5.67 -36.96
C TYR A 121 16.90 6.32 -35.59
N GLN A 122 16.13 7.36 -35.26
CA GLN A 122 16.20 8.01 -33.95
C GLN A 122 15.67 7.08 -32.85
N ILE A 123 14.60 6.33 -33.12
CA ILE A 123 14.06 5.33 -32.20
C ILE A 123 15.11 4.25 -31.92
N VAL A 124 15.73 3.70 -32.96
CA VAL A 124 16.79 2.68 -32.84
C VAL A 124 17.98 3.22 -32.03
N GLU A 125 18.38 4.47 -32.25
CA GLU A 125 19.47 5.07 -31.49
C GLU A 125 19.12 5.29 -30.01
N GLU A 126 17.88 5.67 -29.69
CA GLU A 126 17.43 5.76 -28.29
C GLU A 126 17.37 4.39 -27.61
N PHE A 127 16.96 3.32 -28.32
CA PHE A 127 17.08 1.96 -27.80
C PHE A 127 18.53 1.57 -27.52
N ARG A 128 19.45 1.86 -28.45
CA ARG A 128 20.89 1.62 -28.24
C ARG A 128 21.42 2.39 -27.03
N LYS A 129 21.01 3.65 -26.83
CA LYS A 129 21.37 4.43 -25.63
C LYS A 129 20.84 3.79 -24.35
N ALA A 130 19.59 3.32 -24.34
CA ALA A 130 19.00 2.64 -23.20
C ALA A 130 19.76 1.34 -22.87
N GLN A 131 20.07 0.53 -23.89
CA GLN A 131 20.85 -0.69 -23.73
C GLN A 131 22.26 -0.40 -23.18
N ARG A 132 22.98 0.57 -23.77
CA ARG A 132 24.30 0.99 -23.27
C ARG A 132 24.26 1.43 -21.81
N HIS A 133 23.20 2.14 -21.39
CA HIS A 133 23.02 2.55 -20.01
C HIS A 133 22.86 1.34 -19.07
N VAL A 134 21.99 0.39 -19.42
CA VAL A 134 21.76 -0.82 -18.61
C VAL A 134 23.02 -1.68 -18.53
N THR A 135 23.69 -1.95 -19.65
CA THR A 135 24.94 -2.72 -19.68
C THR A 135 26.02 -2.07 -18.81
N LYS A 136 26.14 -0.74 -18.87
CA LYS A 136 27.10 -0.03 -18.02
C LYS A 136 26.78 -0.17 -16.53
N GLU A 137 25.51 -0.08 -16.13
CA GLU A 137 25.13 -0.27 -14.73
C GLU A 137 25.36 -1.72 -14.28
N ASP A 138 25.06 -2.70 -15.12
CA ASP A 138 25.32 -4.12 -14.85
C ASP A 138 26.82 -4.40 -14.65
N GLU A 139 27.68 -3.88 -15.53
CA GLU A 139 29.13 -3.98 -15.38
C GLU A 139 29.65 -3.32 -14.08
N ARG A 140 29.05 -2.19 -13.67
CA ARG A 140 29.40 -1.54 -12.39
C ARG A 140 29.03 -2.43 -11.20
N LEU A 141 27.85 -3.05 -11.24
CA LEU A 141 27.41 -4.00 -10.21
C LEU A 141 28.31 -5.25 -10.17
N LEU A 142 28.68 -5.80 -11.33
CA LEU A 142 29.62 -6.93 -11.43
C LEU A 142 31.01 -6.60 -10.86
N ARG A 143 31.47 -5.35 -10.98
CA ARG A 143 32.71 -4.87 -10.33
C ARG A 143 32.57 -4.66 -8.82
N GLY A 144 31.38 -4.82 -8.26
CA GLY A 144 31.11 -4.56 -6.84
C GLY A 144 31.09 -3.08 -6.48
N GLU A 145 30.89 -2.18 -7.46
CA GLU A 145 30.71 -0.76 -7.17
C GLU A 145 29.41 -0.56 -6.37
N PRO A 146 29.41 0.32 -5.35
CA PRO A 146 28.20 0.59 -4.59
C PRO A 146 27.14 1.27 -5.48
N CYS A 147 25.89 0.87 -5.33
CA CYS A 147 24.77 1.55 -5.96
C CYS A 147 24.75 3.05 -5.55
N PRO A 148 24.37 3.95 -6.47
CA PRO A 148 24.16 5.36 -6.12
C PRO A 148 23.17 5.46 -4.95
N GLN A 149 23.64 6.00 -3.83
CA GLN A 149 22.80 6.13 -2.64
C GLN A 149 21.81 7.29 -2.83
N GLY A 150 20.53 7.02 -2.61
CA GLY A 150 19.51 8.05 -2.45
C GLY A 150 19.78 8.93 -1.23
N LYS A 151 18.89 9.88 -0.96
CA LYS A 151 18.99 10.70 0.25
C LYS A 151 19.02 9.78 1.49
N LYS A 152 19.94 10.05 2.43
CA LYS A 152 20.11 9.22 3.63
C LYS A 152 18.81 9.07 4.44
N GLU A 153 17.96 10.10 4.44
CA GLU A 153 16.68 10.07 5.13
C GLU A 153 15.70 9.08 4.49
N ASP A 154 15.60 9.07 3.16
CA ASP A 154 14.75 8.13 2.41
C ASP A 154 15.19 6.69 2.65
N ILE A 155 16.50 6.44 2.62
CA ILE A 155 17.09 5.14 2.91
C ILE A 155 16.72 4.69 4.33
N ARG A 156 16.96 5.53 5.34
CA ARG A 156 16.60 5.23 6.74
C ARG A 156 15.11 4.99 6.94
N HIS A 157 14.27 5.72 6.20
CA HIS A 157 12.82 5.53 6.26
C HIS A 157 12.42 4.16 5.67
N GLU A 158 13.02 3.76 4.56
CA GLU A 158 12.79 2.45 3.97
C GLU A 158 13.32 1.31 4.86
N GLU A 159 14.52 1.46 5.42
CA GLU A 159 15.10 0.50 6.37
C GLU A 159 14.21 0.29 7.60
N ARG A 160 13.64 1.37 8.16
CA ARG A 160 12.68 1.27 9.27
C ARG A 160 11.46 0.42 8.89
N ARG A 161 10.91 0.63 7.69
CA ARG A 161 9.77 -0.15 7.21
C ARG A 161 10.13 -1.61 6.98
N GLN A 162 11.27 -1.87 6.35
CA GLN A 162 11.80 -3.21 6.11
C GLN A 162 12.00 -4.00 7.41
N ASN A 163 12.48 -3.32 8.45
CA ASN A 163 12.60 -3.92 9.78
C ASN A 163 11.24 -4.31 10.36
N VAL A 164 10.19 -3.51 10.18
CA VAL A 164 8.83 -3.88 10.63
C VAL A 164 8.32 -5.13 9.91
N ILE A 165 8.54 -5.21 8.59
CA ILE A 165 8.12 -6.34 7.75
C ILE A 165 8.84 -7.62 8.15
N ARG A 166 10.17 -7.57 8.30
CA ARG A 166 10.97 -8.74 8.70
C ARG A 166 10.58 -9.28 10.08
N ASN A 167 10.10 -8.43 10.98
CA ASN A 167 9.67 -8.81 12.33
C ASN A 167 8.18 -9.18 12.42
N ARG A 168 7.47 -9.34 11.28
CA ARG A 168 6.03 -9.63 11.23
C ARG A 168 5.64 -10.86 12.04
N GLU A 169 6.39 -11.96 11.91
CA GLU A 169 6.02 -13.26 12.50
C GLU A 169 6.46 -13.41 13.97
N GLY A 170 7.50 -12.67 14.39
CA GLY A 170 8.16 -12.93 15.67
C GLY A 170 7.88 -11.95 16.81
N ARG A 171 7.32 -10.75 16.55
CA ARG A 171 7.30 -9.68 17.59
C ARG A 171 6.02 -8.86 17.72
N LEU A 172 5.11 -8.88 16.74
CA LEU A 172 3.98 -7.94 16.72
C LEU A 172 2.65 -8.69 16.66
N ASN A 173 1.74 -8.39 17.59
CA ASN A 173 0.32 -8.68 17.40
C ASN A 173 -0.12 -8.05 16.06
N ARG A 174 -1.04 -8.68 15.32
CA ARG A 174 -1.51 -8.21 14.00
C ARG A 174 -1.87 -6.71 14.02
N MET A 175 -2.50 -6.24 15.10
CA MET A 175 -2.86 -4.82 15.27
C MET A 175 -1.65 -3.92 15.48
N ASP A 176 -0.64 -4.38 16.21
CA ASP A 176 0.59 -3.61 16.44
C ASP A 176 1.46 -3.57 15.18
N TYR A 177 1.45 -4.63 14.37
CA TYR A 177 2.05 -4.64 13.04
C TYR A 177 1.41 -3.58 12.14
N LEU A 178 0.07 -3.58 12.02
CA LEU A 178 -0.64 -2.59 11.21
C LEU A 178 -0.39 -1.16 11.70
N ARG A 179 -0.35 -0.96 13.03
CA ARG A 179 -0.02 0.34 13.63
C ARG A 179 1.41 0.78 13.31
N ALA A 180 2.37 -0.14 13.37
CA ALA A 180 3.76 0.14 13.03
C ALA A 180 3.92 0.51 11.54
N ILE A 181 3.24 -0.19 10.63
CA ILE A 181 3.22 0.16 9.21
C ILE A 181 2.58 1.53 8.98
N ALA A 182 1.45 1.83 9.63
CA ALA A 182 0.77 3.12 9.52
C ALA A 182 1.66 4.30 9.94
N GLN A 183 2.47 4.13 10.99
CA GLN A 183 3.43 5.15 11.44
C GLN A 183 4.54 5.44 10.42
N ASN A 184 4.88 4.46 9.57
CA ASN A 184 5.90 4.57 8.52
C ASN A 184 5.29 4.81 7.11
N SER A 185 3.99 5.15 7.06
CA SER A 185 3.26 5.43 5.81
C SER A 185 3.25 6.91 5.45
N HIS A 186 3.58 7.80 6.38
CA HIS A 186 3.80 9.22 6.09
C HIS A 186 5.21 9.42 5.50
N MET A 187 5.26 9.88 4.25
CA MET A 187 6.46 10.48 3.63
C MET A 187 6.54 11.96 3.94
#